data_AF-A0A9R0I1I4-F1
#
_entry.id   AF-A0A9R0I1I4-F1
#
_cell.length_a   1.000
_cell.length_b   1.000
_cell.length_c   1.000
_cell.angle_alpha   90.00
_cell.angle_beta   90.00
_cell.angle_gamma   90.00
#
_symmetry.space_group_name_H-M   'P 1'
#
loop_
_entity.id
_entity.type
_entity.pdbx_description
1 polymer ?
#
loop_
_entity_poly.entity_id
_entity_poly.type
_entity_poly.pdbx_seq_one_letter_code
_entity_poly.pdbx_strand_id
1 'polypeptide(L)'
;RACGYGDLHKTAYGNYGTRLSTILFNRGSSCGACYEVRCVDHIRWCEPGSPSVVVTVTNFCAPNYGLSTDYGGWCNFPRQHLEMSKAAFTEIAVKSADIVPIQYVRLKVINDIVGPSQNSFVPGRAISDSILIAHELLENTRKTKKGKKGKSVIKADMSKAYDR
;
A
#
# COMPACT_ATOMS: atom_id res chain seq x y z
N ARG A 1 2.90 3.16 -10.71
CA ARG A 1 2.85 2.73 -9.28
C ARG A 1 1.92 1.53 -9.21
N ALA A 2 2.33 0.44 -8.56
CA ALA A 2 1.65 -0.86 -8.68
C ALA A 2 0.30 -0.96 -7.96
N CYS A 3 0.08 -0.20 -6.88
CA CYS A 3 -1.20 -0.20 -6.15
C CYS A 3 -2.15 0.96 -6.51
N GLY A 4 -1.78 1.84 -7.44
CA GLY A 4 -2.69 2.90 -7.90
C GLY A 4 -2.97 4.08 -6.93
N TYR A 5 -2.24 4.22 -5.81
CA TYR A 5 -2.47 5.24 -4.77
C TYR A 5 -2.18 6.72 -5.15
N GLY A 6 -2.31 7.13 -6.41
CA GLY A 6 -2.06 8.53 -6.80
C GLY A 6 -0.64 8.99 -6.42
N ASP A 7 -0.46 10.25 -5.99
CA ASP A 7 0.79 10.72 -5.38
C ASP A 7 0.82 10.44 -3.85
N LEU A 8 1.95 9.91 -3.38
CA LEU A 8 2.15 9.43 -2.02
C LEU A 8 2.65 10.58 -1.16
N HIS A 9 3.35 11.57 -1.74
CA HIS A 9 3.72 12.79 -1.02
C HIS A 9 2.50 13.66 -0.67
N LYS A 10 1.41 13.51 -1.44
CA LYS A 10 0.13 14.21 -1.21
C LYS A 10 -0.86 13.41 -0.35
N THR A 11 -0.56 12.16 0.01
CA THR A 11 -1.44 11.30 0.82
C THR A 11 -0.75 10.89 2.12
N ALA A 12 -1.52 10.57 3.16
CA ALA A 12 -0.98 10.15 4.46
C ALA A 12 -0.06 8.91 4.37
N TYR A 13 -0.21 8.11 3.31
CA TYR A 13 0.60 6.92 3.03
C TYR A 13 2.06 7.21 2.67
N GLY A 14 2.45 8.46 2.38
CA GLY A 14 3.84 8.80 2.05
C GLY A 14 4.83 8.57 3.20
N ASN A 15 4.39 8.81 4.44
CA ASN A 15 5.27 8.72 5.60
C ASN A 15 5.44 7.29 6.11
N TYR A 16 4.43 6.43 5.96
CA TYR A 16 4.43 5.04 6.45
C TYR A 16 4.15 4.02 5.34
N GLY A 17 4.53 4.35 4.11
CA GLY A 17 4.40 3.47 2.96
C GLY A 17 5.56 2.49 2.84
N THR A 18 5.27 1.26 2.42
CA THR A 18 6.28 0.28 2.01
C THR A 18 6.03 -0.28 0.62
N ARG A 19 7.10 -0.67 -0.07
CA ARG A 19 7.07 -1.47 -1.30
C ARG A 19 7.50 -2.90 -0.99
N LEU A 20 6.77 -3.87 -1.51
CA LEU A 20 7.07 -5.28 -1.27
C LEU A 20 7.81 -5.91 -2.45
N SER A 21 8.78 -6.76 -2.15
CA SER A 21 9.36 -7.73 -3.09
C SER A 21 8.32 -8.65 -3.73
N THR A 22 8.69 -9.29 -4.84
CA THR A 22 7.80 -10.18 -5.63
C THR A 22 7.06 -11.22 -4.80
N ILE A 23 7.77 -11.91 -3.90
CA ILE A 23 7.19 -12.99 -3.10
C ILE A 23 6.13 -12.49 -2.09
N LEU A 24 6.29 -11.26 -1.58
CA LEU A 24 5.37 -10.65 -0.63
C LEU A 24 4.27 -9.84 -1.30
N PHE A 25 4.55 -9.23 -2.45
CA PHE A 25 3.59 -8.40 -3.18
C PHE A 25 2.46 -9.23 -3.80
N ASN A 26 2.77 -10.47 -4.20
CA ASN A 26 1.83 -11.47 -4.72
C ASN A 26 0.84 -10.88 -5.76
N ARG A 27 1.40 -10.34 -6.86
CA ARG A 27 0.64 -9.72 -7.97
C ARG A 27 -0.36 -8.64 -7.52
N GLY A 28 -0.05 -7.94 -6.42
CA GLY A 28 -0.86 -6.84 -5.91
C GLY A 28 -1.91 -7.24 -4.89
N SER A 29 -2.05 -8.53 -4.55
CA SER A 29 -2.99 -8.96 -3.49
C SER A 29 -2.66 -8.37 -2.12
N SER A 30 -1.42 -7.92 -1.94
CA SER A 30 -0.95 -7.29 -0.71
C SER A 30 -1.13 -5.77 -0.69
N CYS A 31 -1.57 -5.13 -1.77
CA CYS A 31 -1.83 -3.68 -1.78
C CYS A 31 -2.81 -3.28 -0.66
N GLY A 32 -2.48 -2.22 0.08
CA GLY A 32 -3.28 -1.76 1.22
C GLY A 32 -3.13 -2.60 2.50
N ALA A 33 -2.46 -3.76 2.45
CA ALA A 33 -2.17 -4.51 3.66
C ALA A 33 -1.23 -3.72 4.59
N CYS A 34 -1.39 -3.91 5.90
CA CYS A 34 -0.50 -3.34 6.89
C CYS A 34 0.42 -4.42 7.47
N TYR A 35 1.67 -4.06 7.70
CA TYR A 35 2.67 -4.89 8.36
C TYR A 35 3.20 -4.15 9.57
N GLU A 36 3.22 -4.80 10.72
CA GLU A 36 4.04 -4.36 11.85
C GLU A 36 5.45 -4.91 11.65
N VAL A 37 6.45 -4.04 11.72
CA VAL A 37 7.86 -4.33 11.41
C VAL A 37 8.74 -3.87 12.55
N ARG A 38 9.72 -4.68 12.94
CA ARG A 38 10.74 -4.35 13.95
C ARG A 38 12.14 -4.72 13.46
N CYS A 39 13.12 -3.90 13.77
CA CYS A 39 14.52 -4.22 13.52
C CYS A 39 15.01 -5.28 14.52
N VAL A 40 15.78 -6.26 14.06
CA VAL A 40 16.32 -7.35 14.89
C VAL A 40 17.79 -7.61 14.58
N ASP A 41 18.45 -8.36 15.47
CA ASP A 41 19.78 -8.95 15.25
C ASP A 41 20.89 -7.96 14.86
N HIS A 42 20.73 -6.66 15.16
CA HIS A 42 21.73 -5.64 14.83
C HIS A 42 21.81 -4.48 15.83
N ILE A 43 22.51 -4.67 16.94
CA ILE A 43 22.60 -3.68 18.04
C ILE A 43 23.12 -2.29 17.62
N ARG A 44 23.94 -2.20 16.56
CA ARG A 44 24.47 -0.92 16.05
C ARG A 44 23.51 -0.18 15.13
N TRP A 45 22.54 -0.87 14.54
CA TRP A 45 21.65 -0.29 13.52
C TRP A 45 20.20 -0.20 13.97
N CYS A 46 19.74 -1.10 14.83
CA CYS A 46 18.41 -1.01 15.40
C CYS A 46 18.33 0.08 16.47
N GLU A 47 17.21 0.78 16.53
CA GLU A 47 16.94 1.76 17.58
C GLU A 47 16.85 1.08 18.96
N PRO A 48 17.34 1.74 20.04
CA PRO A 48 17.27 1.20 21.40
C PRO A 48 15.84 0.85 21.81
N GLY A 49 15.68 -0.29 22.49
CA GLY A 49 14.37 -0.81 22.88
C GLY A 49 13.65 -1.61 21.79
N SER A 50 14.23 -1.72 20.59
CA SER A 50 13.68 -2.48 19.46
C SER A 50 12.20 -2.16 19.16
N PRO A 51 11.87 -0.87 18.93
CA PRO A 51 10.50 -0.46 18.64
C PRO A 51 9.98 -1.10 17.34
N SER A 52 8.65 -1.12 17.20
CA SER A 52 7.96 -1.53 15.99
C SER A 52 7.27 -0.35 15.30
N VAL A 53 7.17 -0.43 13.97
CA VAL A 53 6.44 0.52 13.13
C VAL A 53 5.43 -0.21 12.27
N VAL A 54 4.25 0.38 12.07
CA VAL A 54 3.25 -0.14 11.15
C VAL A 54 3.37 0.56 9.79
N VAL A 55 3.58 -0.22 8.74
CA VAL A 55 3.69 0.26 7.36
C VAL A 55 2.58 -0.28 6.48
N THR A 56 2.11 0.54 5.54
CA THR A 56 1.08 0.18 4.56
C THR A 56 1.72 -0.14 3.21
N VAL A 57 1.31 -1.24 2.58
CA VAL A 57 1.78 -1.59 1.24
C VAL A 57 1.19 -0.63 0.21
N THR A 58 2.05 0.19 -0.39
CA THR A 58 1.66 1.22 -1.34
C THR A 58 2.16 0.96 -2.75
N ASN A 59 3.13 0.06 -2.90
CA ASN A 59 3.76 -0.18 -4.20
C ASN A 59 4.50 -1.53 -4.23
N PHE A 60 5.15 -1.77 -5.36
CA PHE A 60 5.96 -2.94 -5.64
C PHE A 60 7.44 -2.55 -5.71
N CYS A 61 8.32 -3.34 -5.07
CA CYS A 61 9.76 -3.24 -5.27
C CYS A 61 10.17 -4.17 -6.41
N ALA A 62 10.56 -3.59 -7.55
CA ALA A 62 10.93 -4.35 -8.72
C ALA A 62 12.26 -5.09 -8.51
N PRO A 63 12.38 -6.35 -8.96
CA PRO A 63 13.64 -7.08 -8.91
C PRO A 63 14.66 -6.47 -9.87
N ASN A 64 15.93 -6.55 -9.51
CA ASN A 64 17.08 -6.22 -10.35
C ASN A 64 18.02 -7.43 -10.42
N TYR A 65 17.75 -8.35 -11.36
CA TYR A 65 18.53 -9.58 -11.53
C TYR A 65 19.92 -9.36 -12.15
N GLY A 66 20.24 -8.14 -12.60
CA GLY A 66 21.59 -7.78 -13.05
C GLY A 66 22.56 -7.49 -11.90
N LEU A 67 22.05 -7.40 -10.67
CA LEU A 67 22.84 -7.12 -9.47
C LEU A 67 22.77 -8.26 -8.46
N SER A 68 23.85 -8.43 -7.69
CA SER A 68 23.90 -9.44 -6.64
C SER A 68 22.97 -9.08 -5.49
N THR A 69 22.62 -10.09 -4.69
CA THR A 69 21.73 -9.93 -3.53
C THR A 69 22.28 -9.01 -2.46
N ASP A 70 23.59 -8.74 -2.45
CA ASP A 70 24.25 -7.90 -1.47
C ASP A 70 24.60 -6.50 -2.02
N TYR A 71 24.24 -6.24 -3.28
CA TYR A 71 24.56 -5.00 -3.97
C TYR A 71 23.41 -4.56 -4.87
N GLY A 72 22.25 -4.26 -4.29
CA GLY A 72 21.09 -3.70 -5.02
C GLY A 72 20.10 -4.73 -5.57
N GLY A 73 20.38 -6.04 -5.45
CA GLY A 73 19.46 -7.13 -5.77
C GLY A 73 18.50 -7.52 -4.63
N TRP A 74 18.20 -6.62 -3.68
CA TRP A 74 17.48 -6.92 -2.44
C TRP A 74 16.05 -7.46 -2.65
N CYS A 75 15.39 -7.02 -3.72
CA CYS A 75 14.01 -7.41 -4.07
C CYS A 75 13.92 -8.63 -5.00
N ASN A 76 15.07 -9.25 -5.32
CA ASN A 76 15.13 -10.42 -6.18
C ASN A 76 14.47 -11.63 -5.51
N PHE A 77 13.69 -12.38 -6.29
CA PHE A 77 13.13 -13.64 -5.84
C PHE A 77 14.26 -14.63 -5.47
N PRO A 78 14.13 -15.45 -4.41
CA PRO A 78 12.97 -15.64 -3.51
C PRO A 78 12.98 -14.77 -2.24
N ARG A 79 13.78 -13.70 -2.20
CA ARG A 79 13.98 -12.92 -0.97
C ARG A 79 12.73 -12.13 -0.59
N GLN A 80 12.40 -12.18 0.69
CA GLN A 80 11.40 -11.32 1.30
C GLN A 80 12.05 -9.98 1.66
N HIS A 81 11.55 -8.90 1.07
CA HIS A 81 12.06 -7.55 1.30
C HIS A 81 10.92 -6.51 1.36
N LEU A 82 11.07 -5.56 2.28
CA LEU A 82 10.20 -4.40 2.51
C LEU A 82 11.04 -3.14 2.32
N GLU A 83 10.80 -2.41 1.23
CA GLU A 83 11.40 -1.11 1.00
C GLU A 83 10.52 -0.04 1.64
N MET A 84 10.92 0.48 2.81
CA MET A 84 10.12 1.42 3.59
C MET A 84 10.43 2.87 3.22
N SER A 85 9.47 3.76 3.46
CA SER A 85 9.73 5.20 3.51
C SER A 85 10.80 5.52 4.55
N LYS A 86 11.56 6.59 4.31
CA LYS A 86 12.58 7.07 5.24
C LYS A 86 12.02 7.32 6.64
N ALA A 87 10.82 7.90 6.74
CA ALA A 87 10.19 8.20 8.01
C ALA A 87 9.90 6.93 8.82
N ALA A 88 9.32 5.89 8.22
CA ALA A 88 9.08 4.61 8.89
C ALA A 88 10.39 3.88 9.24
N PHE A 89 11.38 3.91 8.34
CA PHE A 89 12.68 3.27 8.60
C PHE A 89 13.37 3.86 9.84
N THR A 90 13.36 5.18 9.99
CA THR A 90 14.00 5.87 11.12
C THR A 90 13.32 5.66 12.46
N GLU A 91 12.15 5.03 12.51
CA GLU A 91 11.53 4.65 13.79
C GLU A 91 12.12 3.37 14.38
N ILE A 92 12.68 2.48 13.55
CA ILE A 92 13.19 1.18 13.99
C ILE A 92 14.69 1.02 13.80
N ALA A 93 15.32 1.87 12.99
CA ALA A 93 16.74 1.82 12.69
C ALA A 93 17.36 3.21 12.54
N VAL A 94 18.65 3.31 12.86
CA VAL A 94 19.42 4.54 12.72
C VAL A 94 19.44 5.00 11.26
N LYS A 95 19.30 6.30 11.04
CA LYS A 95 19.22 6.92 9.70
C LYS A 95 20.42 6.62 8.78
N SER A 96 21.58 6.26 9.35
CA SER A 96 22.80 5.92 8.61
C SER A 96 22.88 4.44 8.19
N ALA A 97 21.97 3.59 8.67
CA ALA A 97 21.88 2.20 8.22
C ALA A 97 21.23 2.15 6.83
N ASP A 98 21.77 1.29 5.96
CA ASP A 98 21.25 1.10 4.60
C ASP A 98 20.24 -0.06 4.57
N ILE A 99 20.63 -1.22 5.13
CA ILE A 99 19.77 -2.40 5.27
C ILE A 99 19.89 -2.98 6.67
N VAL A 100 18.76 -3.40 7.24
CA VAL A 100 18.70 -4.03 8.55
C VAL A 100 17.89 -5.34 8.48
N PRO A 101 18.23 -6.35 9.29
CA PRO A 101 17.36 -7.50 9.46
C PRO A 101 16.09 -7.07 10.20
N ILE A 102 14.95 -7.59 9.76
CA ILE A 102 13.64 -7.28 10.35
C ILE A 102 12.87 -8.53 10.68
N GLN A 103 12.02 -8.43 11.69
CA GLN A 103 10.86 -9.30 11.84
C GLN A 103 9.60 -8.51 11.50
N TYR A 104 8.62 -9.18 10.91
CA TYR A 104 7.37 -8.53 10.56
C TYR A 104 6.18 -9.47 10.68
N VAL A 105 5.01 -8.90 10.92
CA VAL A 105 3.73 -9.61 10.96
C VAL A 105 2.72 -8.85 10.12
N ARG A 106 1.99 -9.56 9.25
CA ARG A 106 0.86 -8.98 8.51
C ARG A 106 -0.31 -8.80 9.49
N LEU A 107 -0.76 -7.57 9.67
CA LEU A 107 -1.89 -7.28 10.55
C LEU A 107 -3.19 -7.74 9.90
N LYS A 108 -4.07 -8.33 10.70
CA LYS A 108 -5.44 -8.65 10.27
C LYS A 108 -6.23 -7.35 10.23
N VAL A 109 -6.78 -7.03 9.07
CA VAL A 109 -7.81 -5.98 8.97
C VAL A 109 -9.02 -6.47 9.74
N ILE A 110 -9.46 -5.71 10.74
CA ILE A 110 -10.71 -5.99 11.45
C ILE A 110 -11.84 -5.68 10.48
N ASN A 111 -12.52 -6.74 10.02
CA ASN A 111 -13.63 -6.66 9.06
C ASN A 111 -14.78 -5.75 9.52
N ASP A 112 -14.83 -5.39 10.81
CA ASP A 112 -15.91 -4.56 11.38
C ASP A 112 -15.78 -3.06 11.04
N ILE A 113 -14.58 -2.59 10.67
CA ILE A 113 -14.34 -1.18 10.31
C ILE A 113 -14.38 -0.98 8.78
N VAL A 114 -14.01 -2.03 8.04
CA VAL A 114 -14.00 -2.01 6.58
C VAL A 114 -15.33 -2.53 6.07
N GLY A 115 -16.24 -1.60 5.79
CA GLY A 115 -17.51 -1.93 5.16
C GLY A 115 -17.30 -2.71 3.85
N PRO A 116 -18.22 -3.60 3.46
CA PRO A 116 -18.11 -4.47 2.28
C PRO A 116 -17.95 -3.72 0.94
N SER A 117 -18.05 -2.39 0.94
CA SER A 117 -17.83 -1.49 -0.19
C SER A 117 -16.39 -0.97 -0.34
N GLN A 118 -15.50 -1.18 0.65
CA GLN A 118 -14.09 -0.79 0.54
C GLN A 118 -13.26 -1.91 -0.12
N ASN A 119 -13.43 -2.03 -1.44
CA ASN A 119 -12.86 -3.08 -2.31
C ASN A 119 -11.32 -3.27 -2.22
N SER A 120 -10.54 -2.32 -1.70
CA SER A 120 -9.07 -2.44 -1.59
C SER A 120 -8.61 -3.46 -0.54
N PHE A 121 -9.50 -3.94 0.33
CA PHE A 121 -9.18 -4.85 1.42
C PHE A 121 -9.78 -6.25 1.24
N VAL A 122 -10.54 -6.47 0.16
CA VAL A 122 -11.08 -7.79 -0.19
C VAL A 122 -10.07 -8.53 -1.07
N PRO A 123 -9.55 -9.70 -0.64
CA PRO A 123 -8.63 -10.49 -1.46
C PRO A 123 -9.23 -10.80 -2.83
N GLY A 124 -8.51 -10.48 -3.91
CA GLY A 124 -8.93 -10.76 -5.30
C GLY A 124 -9.73 -9.66 -5.99
N ARG A 125 -10.02 -8.52 -5.34
CA ARG A 125 -10.63 -7.35 -6.00
C ARG A 125 -9.60 -6.23 -6.17
N ALA A 126 -9.49 -5.71 -7.39
CA ALA A 126 -8.63 -4.57 -7.68
C ALA A 126 -9.40 -3.26 -7.45
N ILE A 127 -8.69 -2.19 -7.05
CA ILE A 127 -9.29 -0.86 -6.88
C ILE A 127 -9.96 -0.36 -8.17
N SER A 128 -9.45 -0.81 -9.33
CA SER A 128 -10.03 -0.55 -10.65
C SER A 128 -11.46 -1.07 -10.82
N ASP A 129 -11.82 -2.16 -10.14
CA ASP A 129 -13.13 -2.80 -10.30
C ASP A 129 -14.23 -1.90 -9.74
N SER A 130 -13.93 -1.14 -8.67
CA SER A 130 -14.82 -0.10 -8.13
C SER A 130 -15.10 1.02 -9.13
N ILE A 131 -14.09 1.38 -9.93
CA ILE A 131 -14.20 2.45 -10.94
C ILE A 131 -15.11 1.99 -12.08
N LEU A 132 -14.95 0.73 -12.52
CA LEU A 132 -15.75 0.16 -13.59
C LEU A 132 -17.23 0.02 -13.18
N ILE A 133 -17.50 -0.46 -11.96
CA ILE A 133 -18.86 -0.55 -11.41
C ILE A 133 -19.47 0.85 -11.25
N ALA A 134 -18.71 1.83 -10.77
CA ALA A 134 -19.20 3.21 -10.69
C ALA A 134 -19.52 3.78 -12.09
N HIS A 135 -18.69 3.50 -13.08
CA HIS A 135 -18.93 3.90 -14.47
C HIS A 135 -20.19 3.23 -15.04
N GLU A 136 -20.37 1.93 -14.81
CA GLU A 136 -21.55 1.18 -15.24
C GLU A 136 -22.83 1.69 -14.55
N LEU A 137 -22.77 1.99 -13.24
CA LEU A 137 -23.87 2.60 -12.50
C LEU A 137 -24.19 4.01 -13.03
N LEU A 138 -23.19 4.82 -13.35
CA LEU A 138 -23.35 6.16 -13.94
C LEU A 138 -23.92 6.11 -15.35
N GLU A 139 -23.49 5.15 -16.17
CA GLU A 139 -24.07 4.91 -17.49
C GLU A 139 -25.50 4.40 -17.39
N ASN A 140 -25.78 3.49 -16.47
CA ASN A 140 -27.12 2.93 -16.29
C ASN A 140 -28.09 3.98 -15.71
N THR A 141 -27.63 4.86 -14.81
CA THR A 141 -28.39 6.04 -14.38
C THR A 141 -28.56 7.07 -15.51
N ARG A 142 -27.60 7.22 -16.43
CA ARG A 142 -27.82 8.01 -17.66
C ARG A 142 -28.86 7.37 -18.58
N LYS A 143 -28.87 6.05 -18.74
CA LYS A 143 -29.83 5.30 -19.57
C LYS A 143 -31.25 5.33 -18.98
N THR A 144 -31.40 5.30 -17.67
CA THR A 144 -32.70 5.32 -16.97
C THR A 144 -33.33 6.71 -16.83
N LYS A 145 -32.62 7.81 -17.18
CA LYS A 145 -33.17 9.18 -17.24
C LYS A 145 -34.31 9.41 -18.25
N LYS A 146 -34.76 8.39 -18.99
CA LYS A 146 -35.95 8.48 -19.86
C LYS A 146 -37.30 8.31 -19.13
N GLY A 147 -37.35 8.04 -17.83
CA GLY A 147 -38.64 7.99 -17.14
C GLY A 147 -38.58 7.86 -15.61
N LYS A 148 -39.26 8.80 -14.93
CA LYS A 148 -39.56 8.89 -13.48
C LYS A 148 -38.50 9.55 -12.57
N LYS A 149 -38.99 10.54 -11.81
CA LYS A 149 -38.26 11.45 -10.93
C LYS A 149 -37.74 10.73 -9.68
N GLY A 150 -36.42 10.62 -9.55
CA GLY A 150 -35.73 10.40 -8.28
C GLY A 150 -34.60 11.43 -8.16
N LYS A 151 -34.66 12.31 -7.17
CA LYS A 151 -33.58 13.27 -6.88
C LYS A 151 -32.64 12.65 -5.84
N SER A 152 -31.43 12.28 -6.25
CA SER A 152 -30.31 12.08 -5.32
C SER A 152 -29.12 12.89 -5.80
N VAL A 153 -28.59 13.74 -4.93
CA VAL A 153 -27.34 14.47 -5.14
C VAL A 153 -26.25 13.66 -4.43
N ILE A 154 -25.37 13.03 -5.20
CA ILE A 154 -24.12 12.48 -4.67
C ILE A 154 -23.05 13.54 -4.89
N LYS A 155 -22.67 14.23 -3.81
CA LYS A 155 -21.46 15.05 -3.81
C LYS A 155 -20.28 14.10 -3.59
N ALA A 156 -19.73 13.56 -4.67
CA ALA A 156 -18.36 13.07 -4.64
C ALA A 156 -17.48 14.32 -4.57
N ASP A 157 -16.94 14.62 -3.39
CA ASP A 157 -16.04 15.76 -3.23
C ASP A 157 -14.70 15.42 -3.90
N MET A 158 -14.65 15.64 -5.21
CA MET A 158 -13.49 15.41 -6.08
C MET A 158 -12.55 16.63 -6.13
N SER A 159 -12.80 17.66 -5.30
CA SER A 159 -11.99 18.89 -5.28
C SER A 159 -10.54 18.67 -4.85
N LYS A 160 -10.17 17.46 -4.37
CA LYS A 160 -8.77 17.10 -4.10
C LYS A 160 -8.13 16.17 -5.13
N ALA A 161 -8.85 15.80 -6.20
CA ALA A 161 -8.34 14.85 -7.20
C ALA A 161 -7.68 15.51 -8.42
N TYR A 162 -7.94 16.80 -8.66
CA TYR A 162 -7.39 17.54 -9.80
C TYR A 162 -7.17 19.01 -9.46
N ASP A 163 -6.18 19.28 -8.59
CA ASP A 163 -5.47 20.55 -8.67
C ASP A 163 -4.03 20.23 -9.10
N ARG A 164 -3.66 20.82 -10.25
CA ARG A 164 -2.43 20.61 -11.02
C ARG A 164 -1.18 20.81 -10.16
#